data_AF-A0A812VID2-F1
#
_entry.id   AF-A0A812VID2-F1
#
_cell.length_a   1.000
_cell.length_b   1.000
_cell.length_c   1.000
_cell.angle_alpha   90.00
_cell.angle_beta   90.00
_cell.angle_gamma   90.00
#
_symmetry.space_group_name_H-M   'P 1'
#
loop_
_entity.id
_entity.type
_entity.pdbx_description
1 polymer ?
#
loop_
_entity_poly.entity_id
_entity_poly.type
_entity_poly.pdbx_seq_one_letter_code
_entity_poly.pdbx_strand_id
1 'polypeptide(L)'
;MLDCLSAQACVYLASALTLLRAVGCLCAVDAHQNLIVAGTPLGAHLQVFATCLALAGVPTLIMANFGIHWHVGLYVRRFVHYLVGCLTFDAFIAILLPMGNNMCSALSNPYVLQSGRIFVCSFINAAYAFWAVVFILLEVQIVRKVHEQALLVEQGEFAELLRYERKPADINVFAAG
;
A
#
# COMPACT_ATOMS: atom_id res chain seq x y z
N MET A 1 13.96 4.57 11.44
CA MET A 1 13.32 3.74 12.50
C MET A 1 12.93 2.35 12.00
N LEU A 2 12.60 2.17 10.71
CA LEU A 2 12.39 0.85 10.10
C LEU A 2 13.69 0.08 9.74
N ASP A 3 14.86 0.69 9.87
CA ASP A 3 16.12 0.09 9.40
C ASP A 3 16.62 -1.09 10.23
N CYS A 4 16.07 -1.32 11.43
CA CYS A 4 16.32 -2.52 12.23
C CYS A 4 15.35 -3.67 11.92
N LEU A 5 14.24 -3.43 11.21
CA LEU A 5 13.28 -4.48 10.91
C LEU A 5 13.84 -5.34 9.77
N SER A 6 13.79 -6.67 9.91
CA SER A 6 14.21 -7.55 8.81
C SER A 6 13.37 -7.25 7.56
N ALA A 7 14.01 -7.25 6.40
CA ALA A 7 13.33 -6.91 5.15
C ALA A 7 12.13 -7.82 4.85
N GLN A 8 12.14 -9.06 5.37
CA GLN A 8 10.99 -9.98 5.36
C GLN A 8 9.82 -9.48 6.23
N ALA A 9 10.10 -8.96 7.43
CA ALA A 9 9.07 -8.42 8.32
C ALA A 9 8.36 -7.21 7.69
N CYS A 10 9.06 -6.40 6.89
CA CYS A 10 8.45 -5.29 6.15
C CYS A 10 7.40 -5.78 5.12
N VAL A 11 7.61 -6.95 4.50
CA VAL A 11 6.63 -7.50 3.55
C VAL A 11 5.41 -8.08 4.28
N TYR A 12 5.60 -8.71 5.44
CA TYR A 12 4.49 -9.12 6.27
C TYR A 12 3.68 -7.92 6.80
N LEU A 13 4.35 -6.83 7.17
CA LEU A 13 3.69 -5.59 7.55
C LEU A 13 2.91 -4.98 6.37
N ALA A 14 3.51 -4.93 5.18
CA ALA A 14 2.85 -4.44 3.97
C ALA A 14 1.62 -5.28 3.61
N SER A 15 1.71 -6.60 3.70
CA SER A 15 0.59 -7.50 3.44
C SER A 15 -0.53 -7.35 4.49
N ALA A 16 -0.19 -7.23 5.77
CA ALA A 16 -1.16 -6.93 6.82
C ALA A 16 -1.89 -5.60 6.59
N LEU A 17 -1.18 -4.55 6.19
CA LEU A 17 -1.79 -3.26 5.84
C LEU A 17 -2.72 -3.36 4.63
N THR A 18 -2.34 -4.11 3.59
CA THR A 18 -3.20 -4.31 2.42
C THR A 18 -4.48 -5.09 2.75
N LEU A 19 -4.39 -6.07 3.67
CA LEU A 19 -5.56 -6.79 4.17
C LEU A 19 -6.46 -5.89 5.02
N LEU A 20 -5.87 -5.11 5.93
CA LEU A 20 -6.61 -4.15 6.75
C LEU A 20 -7.35 -3.13 5.87
N ARG A 21 -6.69 -2.65 4.80
CA ARG A 21 -7.30 -1.77 3.79
C ARG A 21 -8.47 -2.45 3.09
N ALA A 22 -8.31 -3.69 2.63
CA ALA A 22 -9.38 -4.43 1.98
C ALA A 22 -10.60 -4.61 2.90
N VAL A 23 -10.38 -5.02 4.14
CA VAL A 23 -11.46 -5.15 5.15
C VAL A 23 -12.11 -3.80 5.41
N GLY A 24 -11.31 -2.75 5.62
CA GLY A 24 -11.81 -1.39 5.86
C GLY A 24 -12.67 -0.87 4.70
N CYS A 25 -12.22 -1.04 3.45
CA CYS A 25 -12.99 -0.66 2.27
C CYS A 25 -14.29 -1.46 2.15
N LEU A 26 -14.27 -2.78 2.41
CA LEU A 26 -15.47 -3.62 2.35
C LEU A 26 -16.49 -3.26 3.43
N CYS A 27 -16.03 -2.87 4.63
CA CYS A 27 -16.92 -2.44 5.71
C CYS A 27 -17.50 -1.04 5.48
N ALA A 28 -16.76 -0.15 4.81
CA ALA A 28 -17.14 1.24 4.61
C ALA A 28 -17.92 1.51 3.32
N VAL A 29 -17.84 0.61 2.32
CA VAL A 29 -18.54 0.82 1.04
C VAL A 29 -20.03 0.59 1.18
N ASP A 30 -20.80 1.58 0.75
CA ASP A 30 -22.22 1.45 0.45
C ASP A 30 -22.43 1.86 -1.01
N ALA A 31 -22.86 0.92 -1.85
CA ALA A 31 -23.06 1.16 -3.28
C ALA A 31 -24.28 2.04 -3.57
N HIS A 32 -25.19 2.19 -2.60
CA HIS A 32 -26.44 2.93 -2.79
C HIS A 32 -26.38 4.38 -2.30
N GLN A 33 -25.42 4.74 -1.46
CA GLN A 33 -25.35 6.06 -0.85
C GLN A 33 -23.99 6.73 -1.09
N ASN A 34 -24.00 8.03 -1.37
CA ASN A 34 -22.77 8.82 -1.41
C ASN A 34 -22.20 8.89 0.01
N LEU A 35 -21.03 8.28 0.21
CA LEU A 35 -20.35 8.28 1.50
C LEU A 35 -19.82 9.70 1.73
N ILE A 36 -20.35 10.35 2.76
CA ILE A 36 -19.90 11.68 3.16
C ILE A 36 -18.66 11.50 4.03
N VAL A 37 -17.49 11.49 3.38
CA VAL A 37 -16.21 11.46 4.08
C VAL A 37 -15.77 12.90 4.29
N ALA A 38 -15.66 13.30 5.56
CA ALA A 38 -15.25 14.64 5.97
C ALA A 38 -16.00 15.78 5.23
N GLY A 39 -17.32 15.64 5.08
CA GLY A 39 -18.17 16.67 4.49
C GLY A 39 -18.09 16.79 2.95
N THR A 40 -17.23 16.01 2.30
CA THR A 40 -17.22 15.85 0.84
C THR A 40 -17.98 14.59 0.44
N PRO A 41 -18.95 14.68 -0.48
CA PRO A 41 -19.57 13.49 -1.03
C PRO A 41 -18.53 12.77 -1.91
N LEU A 42 -18.04 11.62 -1.45
CA LEU A 42 -17.16 10.78 -2.26
C LEU A 42 -18.05 10.07 -3.29
N GLY A 43 -17.87 10.41 -4.57
CA GLY A 43 -18.68 9.85 -5.64
C GLY A 43 -18.63 8.32 -5.66
N ALA A 44 -19.75 7.68 -5.98
CA ALA A 44 -19.87 6.23 -6.04
C ALA A 44 -18.78 5.57 -6.93
N HIS A 45 -18.38 6.23 -8.02
CA HIS A 45 -17.31 5.75 -8.89
C HIS A 45 -15.95 5.65 -8.18
N LEU A 46 -15.60 6.61 -7.33
CA LEU A 46 -14.34 6.59 -6.58
C LEU A 46 -14.35 5.52 -5.49
N GLN A 47 -15.50 5.31 -4.85
CA GLN A 47 -15.66 4.25 -3.87
C GLN A 47 -15.53 2.85 -4.49
N VAL A 48 -16.21 2.62 -5.62
CA VAL A 48 -16.11 1.34 -6.36
C VAL A 48 -14.67 1.13 -6.83
N PHE A 49 -14.02 2.17 -7.38
CA PHE A 49 -12.64 2.06 -7.82
C PHE A 49 -11.67 1.74 -6.65
N ALA A 50 -11.82 2.42 -5.51
CA ALA A 50 -11.04 2.14 -4.31
C ALA A 50 -11.22 0.70 -3.83
N THR A 51 -12.45 0.20 -3.80
CA THR A 51 -12.76 -1.17 -3.37
C THR A 51 -12.25 -2.22 -4.37
N CYS A 52 -12.36 -1.97 -5.67
CA CYS A 52 -11.74 -2.81 -6.69
C CYS A 52 -10.23 -2.87 -6.54
N LEU A 53 -9.59 -1.72 -6.29
CA LEU A 53 -8.14 -1.65 -6.07
C LEU A 53 -7.73 -2.40 -4.80
N ALA A 54 -8.50 -2.29 -3.73
CA ALA A 54 -8.25 -3.01 -2.48
C ALA A 54 -8.45 -4.54 -2.64
N LEU A 55 -9.47 -4.97 -3.38
CA LEU A 55 -9.72 -6.38 -3.69
C LEU A 55 -8.64 -6.97 -4.60
N ALA A 56 -8.14 -6.20 -5.57
CA ALA A 56 -7.00 -6.61 -6.41
C ALA A 56 -5.69 -6.77 -5.60
N GLY A 57 -5.61 -6.17 -4.40
CA GLY A 57 -4.51 -6.35 -3.46
C GLY A 57 -4.42 -7.77 -2.88
N VAL A 58 -5.56 -8.44 -2.70
CA VAL A 58 -5.62 -9.77 -2.09
C VAL A 58 -4.91 -10.85 -2.94
N PRO A 59 -5.15 -11.00 -4.25
CA PRO A 59 -4.41 -11.98 -5.04
C PRO A 59 -2.93 -11.60 -5.18
N THR A 60 -2.60 -10.31 -5.26
CA THR A 60 -1.21 -9.85 -5.41
C THR A 60 -0.39 -10.06 -4.15
N LEU A 61 -0.96 -9.88 -2.94
CA LEU A 61 -0.27 -10.18 -1.69
C LEU A 61 -0.01 -11.67 -1.50
N ILE A 62 -0.95 -12.54 -1.92
CA ILE A 62 -0.77 -14.00 -1.83
C ILE A 62 0.41 -14.42 -2.71
N MET A 63 0.43 -13.94 -3.96
CA MET A 63 1.53 -14.19 -4.89
C MET A 63 2.87 -13.64 -4.38
N ALA A 64 2.88 -12.47 -3.74
CA ALA A 64 4.09 -11.89 -3.16
C ALA A 64 4.66 -12.73 -2.02
N ASN A 65 3.80 -13.20 -1.10
CA ASN A 65 4.21 -14.06 0.01
C ASN A 65 4.81 -15.38 -0.48
N PHE A 66 4.18 -15.98 -1.50
CA PHE A 66 4.72 -17.15 -2.16
C PHE A 66 6.05 -16.88 -2.89
N GLY A 67 6.16 -15.73 -3.57
CA GLY A 67 7.41 -15.31 -4.22
C GLY A 67 8.56 -15.15 -3.24
N ILE A 68 8.30 -14.71 -2.01
CA ILE A 68 9.35 -14.62 -0.97
C ILE A 68 9.77 -16.00 -0.49
N HIS A 69 8.84 -16.93 -0.30
CA HIS A 69 9.14 -18.27 0.20
C HIS A 69 9.87 -19.15 -0.83
N TRP A 70 9.52 -19.00 -2.12
CA TRP A 70 10.15 -19.72 -3.22
C TRP A 70 11.28 -18.95 -3.93
N HIS A 71 11.68 -17.80 -3.38
CA HIS A 71 12.73 -16.95 -3.96
C HIS A 71 12.50 -16.56 -5.43
N VAL A 72 11.24 -16.29 -5.81
CA VAL A 72 10.86 -15.84 -7.16
C VAL A 72 10.64 -14.33 -7.15
N GLY A 73 11.61 -13.58 -7.69
CA GLY A 73 11.62 -12.11 -7.66
C GLY A 73 10.47 -11.46 -8.44
N LEU A 74 9.99 -12.12 -9.50
CA LEU A 74 8.93 -11.59 -10.37
C LEU A 74 7.63 -11.25 -9.62
N TYR A 75 7.20 -12.11 -8.69
CA TYR A 75 5.97 -11.90 -7.94
C TYR A 75 6.09 -10.73 -6.95
N VAL A 76 7.24 -10.61 -6.28
CA VAL A 76 7.52 -9.52 -5.35
C VAL A 76 7.59 -8.19 -6.09
N ARG A 77 8.18 -8.15 -7.28
CA ARG A 77 8.26 -6.94 -8.12
C ARG A 77 6.88 -6.48 -8.60
N ARG A 78 5.99 -7.41 -8.99
CA ARG A 78 4.59 -7.07 -9.32
C ARG A 78 3.86 -6.46 -8.12
N PHE A 79 4.11 -6.97 -6.91
CA PHE A 79 3.54 -6.43 -5.69
C PHE A 79 4.04 -5.01 -5.38
N VAL A 80 5.32 -4.71 -5.64
CA VAL A 80 5.84 -3.34 -5.54
C VAL A 80 5.09 -2.39 -6.48
N HIS A 81 4.88 -2.77 -7.74
CA HIS A 81 4.13 -1.94 -8.68
C HIS A 81 2.68 -1.69 -8.22
N TYR A 82 2.02 -2.71 -7.67
CA TYR A 82 0.70 -2.55 -7.06
C TYR A 82 0.71 -1.56 -5.89
N LEU A 83 1.69 -1.68 -4.97
CA LEU A 83 1.83 -0.75 -3.85
C LEU A 83 2.08 0.69 -4.29
N VAL A 84 2.88 0.90 -5.34
CA VAL A 84 3.06 2.23 -5.94
C VAL A 84 1.74 2.77 -6.48
N GLY A 85 0.92 1.94 -7.15
CA GLY A 85 -0.41 2.31 -7.59
C GLY A 85 -1.32 2.75 -6.43
N CYS A 86 -1.35 1.97 -5.34
CA CYS A 86 -2.07 2.36 -4.13
C CYS A 86 -1.58 3.68 -3.54
N LEU A 87 -0.27 3.86 -3.40
CA LEU A 87 0.32 5.10 -2.90
C LEU A 87 -0.11 6.32 -3.74
N THR A 88 -0.12 6.20 -5.07
CA THR A 88 -0.56 7.30 -5.94
C THR A 88 -2.04 7.62 -5.76
N PHE A 89 -2.87 6.60 -5.55
CA PHE A 89 -4.29 6.76 -5.29
C PHE A 89 -4.57 7.39 -3.92
N ASP A 90 -3.85 6.95 -2.88
CA ASP A 90 -3.98 7.50 -1.53
C ASP A 90 -3.49 8.96 -1.47
N ALA A 91 -2.40 9.28 -2.17
CA ALA A 91 -1.94 10.65 -2.33
C ALA A 91 -2.97 11.52 -3.07
N PHE A 92 -3.62 10.98 -4.11
CA PHE A 92 -4.69 11.69 -4.82
C PHE A 92 -5.89 11.99 -3.89
N ILE A 93 -6.35 11.01 -3.11
CA ILE A 93 -7.44 11.21 -2.13
C ILE A 93 -7.03 12.22 -1.05
N ALA A 94 -5.81 12.13 -0.54
CA ALA A 94 -5.30 13.02 0.49
C ALA A 94 -5.25 14.49 0.05
N ILE A 95 -5.01 14.75 -1.24
CA ILE A 95 -5.06 16.10 -1.83
C ILE A 95 -6.49 16.55 -2.10
N LEU A 96 -7.38 15.62 -2.48
CA LEU A 96 -8.77 15.91 -2.83
C LEU A 96 -9.62 16.30 -1.60
N LEU A 97 -9.43 15.63 -0.46
CA LEU A 97 -10.17 15.86 0.77
C LEU A 97 -10.12 17.31 1.31
N PRO A 98 -8.95 17.97 1.44
CA PRO A 98 -8.86 19.34 1.96
C PRO A 98 -9.37 20.41 0.99
N MET A 99 -9.52 20.08 -0.31
CA MET A 99 -10.22 20.96 -1.26
C MET A 99 -11.73 21.03 -0.99
N GLY A 100 -12.26 20.09 -0.20
CA GLY A 100 -13.63 20.12 0.29
C GLY A 100 -13.84 21.18 1.36
N ASN A 101 -14.65 22.21 1.07
CA ASN A 101 -14.99 23.30 2.00
C ASN A 101 -15.72 22.87 3.30
N ASN A 102 -15.96 21.58 3.51
CA ASN A 102 -16.87 21.05 4.53
C ASN A 102 -16.22 20.14 5.58
N MET A 103 -14.89 19.93 5.57
CA MET A 103 -14.22 19.06 6.56
C MET A 103 -14.47 19.52 8.00
N CYS A 104 -14.43 20.83 8.23
CA CYS A 104 -14.64 21.40 9.56
C CYS A 104 -16.07 21.18 10.06
N SER A 105 -17.08 21.38 9.21
CA SER A 105 -18.49 21.17 9.57
C SER A 105 -18.84 19.70 9.80
N ALA A 106 -18.07 18.77 9.24
CA ALA A 106 -18.29 17.34 9.44
C ALA A 106 -17.69 16.82 10.76
N LEU A 107 -16.55 17.35 11.20
CA LEU A 107 -15.87 16.90 12.43
C LEU A 107 -16.29 17.64 13.70
N SER A 108 -16.77 18.88 13.59
CA SER A 108 -17.02 19.72 14.77
C SER A 108 -18.50 19.96 15.01
N ASN A 109 -18.91 19.83 16.28
CA ASN A 109 -20.28 20.10 16.71
C ASN A 109 -20.61 21.58 16.50
N PRO A 110 -21.76 21.94 15.89
CA PRO A 110 -22.16 23.32 15.60
C PRO A 110 -22.01 24.30 16.79
N TYR A 111 -22.15 23.80 18.02
CA TYR A 111 -22.01 24.59 19.25
C TYR A 111 -20.59 25.16 19.46
N VAL A 112 -19.56 24.43 19.02
CA VAL A 112 -18.15 24.84 19.16
C VAL A 112 -17.75 25.85 18.07
N LEU A 113 -18.42 25.83 16.90
CA LEU A 113 -18.12 26.77 15.81
C LEU A 113 -18.56 28.20 16.11
N GLN A 114 -19.51 28.41 17.04
CA GLN A 114 -20.02 29.76 17.35
C GLN A 114 -18.99 30.65 18.05
N SER A 115 -18.06 30.07 18.82
CA SER A 115 -17.07 30.83 19.58
C SER A 115 -15.76 31.09 18.83
N GLY A 116 -15.52 30.45 17.66
CA GLY A 116 -14.23 30.58 16.96
C GLY A 116 -14.06 29.71 15.72
N ARG A 117 -14.98 29.77 14.76
CA ARG A 117 -14.96 28.93 13.53
C ARG A 117 -13.61 28.92 12.80
N ILE A 118 -12.98 30.08 12.60
CA ILE A 118 -11.75 30.20 11.78
C ILE A 118 -10.58 29.45 12.44
N PHE A 119 -10.40 29.61 13.76
CA PHE A 119 -9.31 28.97 14.49
C PHE A 119 -9.46 27.43 14.49
N VAL A 120 -10.67 26.94 14.81
CA VAL A 120 -10.94 25.49 14.84
C VAL A 120 -10.77 24.86 13.46
N CYS A 121 -11.30 25.48 12.40
CA CYS A 121 -11.17 24.93 11.06
C CYS A 121 -9.72 24.96 10.54
N SER A 122 -8.96 26.02 10.84
CA SER A 122 -7.54 26.10 10.47
C SER A 122 -6.71 25.04 11.19
N PHE A 123 -6.96 24.81 12.48
CA PHE A 123 -6.28 23.78 13.25
C PHE A 123 -6.60 22.37 12.74
N ILE A 124 -7.88 22.05 12.46
CA ILE A 124 -8.27 20.75 11.90
C ILE A 124 -7.62 20.51 10.54
N ASN A 125 -7.62 21.52 9.66
CA ASN A 125 -7.01 21.38 8.33
C ASN A 125 -5.48 21.22 8.43
N ALA A 126 -4.82 21.96 9.31
CA ALA A 126 -3.38 21.81 9.56
C ALA A 126 -3.03 20.44 10.14
N ALA A 127 -3.81 19.95 11.11
CA ALA A 127 -3.64 18.62 11.68
C ALA A 127 -3.86 17.54 10.61
N TYR A 128 -4.90 17.67 9.79
CA TYR A 128 -5.17 16.76 8.69
C TYR A 128 -4.01 16.72 7.69
N ALA A 129 -3.54 17.89 7.23
CA ALA A 129 -2.42 17.98 6.29
C ALA A 129 -1.14 17.36 6.87
N PHE A 130 -0.85 17.61 8.15
CA PHE A 130 0.28 17.00 8.85
C PHE A 130 0.18 15.47 8.87
N TRP A 131 -0.95 14.92 9.31
CA TRP A 131 -1.15 13.46 9.37
C TRP A 131 -1.19 12.80 8.00
N ALA A 132 -1.75 13.47 7.00
CA ALA A 132 -1.74 13.00 5.62
C ALA A 132 -0.30 12.87 5.09
N VAL A 133 0.55 13.89 5.31
CA VAL A 133 1.97 13.84 4.92
C VAL A 133 2.71 12.73 5.66
N VAL A 134 2.50 12.59 6.98
CA VAL A 134 3.11 11.52 7.79
C VAL A 134 2.70 10.14 7.27
N PHE A 135 1.42 9.95 6.94
CA PHE A 135 0.91 8.70 6.39
C PHE A 135 1.53 8.38 5.03
N ILE A 136 1.55 9.33 4.10
CA ILE A 136 2.17 9.17 2.77
C ILE A 136 3.66 8.84 2.90
N LEU A 137 4.39 9.53 3.78
CA LEU A 137 5.81 9.24 4.01
C LEU A 137 6.02 7.83 4.58
N LEU A 138 5.16 7.39 5.49
CA LEU A 138 5.20 6.04 6.04
C LEU A 138 4.99 5.00 4.93
N GLU A 139 3.99 5.20 4.06
CA GLU A 139 3.76 4.30 2.93
C GLU A 139 4.95 4.26 1.97
N VAL A 140 5.52 5.42 1.61
CA VAL A 140 6.73 5.50 0.76
C VAL A 140 7.86 4.69 1.36
N GLN A 141 8.08 4.76 2.68
CA GLN A 141 9.11 3.98 3.36
C GLN A 141 8.85 2.48 3.25
N ILE A 142 7.60 2.04 3.42
CA ILE A 142 7.22 0.63 3.26
C ILE A 142 7.48 0.18 1.82
N VAL A 143 6.99 0.92 0.82
CA VAL A 143 7.20 0.59 -0.59
C VAL A 143 8.69 0.48 -0.93
N ARG A 144 9.50 1.42 -0.44
CA ARG A 144 10.96 1.41 -0.65
C ARG A 144 11.60 0.16 -0.05
N LYS A 145 11.24 -0.22 1.18
CA LYS A 145 11.77 -1.44 1.83
C LYS A 145 11.32 -2.72 1.13
N VAL A 146 10.08 -2.79 0.64
CA VAL A 146 9.60 -3.94 -0.15
C VAL A 146 10.34 -4.00 -1.50
N HIS A 147 10.66 -2.86 -2.10
CA HIS A 147 11.46 -2.80 -3.32
C HIS A 147 12.90 -3.27 -3.11
N GLU A 148 13.55 -2.83 -2.03
CA GLU A 148 14.87 -3.32 -1.62
C GLU A 148 14.85 -4.85 -1.44
N GLN A 149 13.80 -5.39 -0.81
CA GLN A 149 13.65 -6.83 -0.63
C GLN A 149 13.44 -7.57 -1.96
N ALA A 150 12.70 -6.99 -2.90
CA ALA A 150 12.53 -7.58 -4.24
C ALA A 150 13.88 -7.72 -4.97
N LEU A 151 14.74 -6.71 -4.87
CA LEU A 151 16.08 -6.74 -5.47
C LEU A 151 16.98 -7.81 -4.83
N LEU A 152 16.91 -7.97 -3.50
CA LEU A 152 17.67 -9.00 -2.79
C LEU A 152 17.24 -10.42 -3.19
N VAL A 153 15.94 -10.65 -3.35
CA VAL A 153 15.40 -11.95 -3.80
C VAL A 153 15.82 -12.24 -5.24
N GLU A 154 15.74 -11.24 -6.12
CA GLU A 154 16.14 -11.36 -7.53
C GLU A 154 17.65 -11.68 -7.66
N GLN A 155 18.51 -11.04 -6.87
CA GLN A 155 19.95 -11.36 -6.83
C GLN A 155 20.22 -12.79 -6.33
N GLY A 156 19.45 -13.28 -5.35
CA GLY A 156 19.53 -14.65 -4.86
C GLY A 156 19.12 -15.68 -5.93
N GLU A 157 18.07 -15.39 -6.69
CA GLU A 157 17.57 -16.23 -7.79
C GLU A 157 18.65 -16.41 -8.88
N PHE A 158 19.32 -15.32 -9.29
CA PHE A 158 20.42 -15.38 -10.26
C PHE A 158 21.65 -16.16 -9.74
N ALA A 159 21.94 -16.08 -8.45
CA ALA A 159 23.06 -16.82 -7.87
C ALA A 159 22.85 -18.35 -7.92
N GLU A 160 21.62 -18.82 -7.71
CA GLU A 160 21.29 -20.23 -7.87
C GLU A 160 21.35 -20.69 -9.32
N LEU A 161 20.81 -19.89 -10.26
CA LEU A 161 20.86 -20.21 -11.69
C LEU A 161 22.31 -20.35 -12.21
N LEU A 162 23.20 -19.43 -11.83
CA LEU A 162 24.62 -19.48 -12.18
C LEU A 162 25.35 -20.69 -11.54
N ARG A 163 24.88 -21.16 -10.39
CA ARG A 163 25.41 -22.38 -9.75
C ARG A 163 25.04 -23.63 -10.53
N TYR A 164 23.85 -23.69 -11.14
CA TYR A 164 23.44 -24.78 -12.02
C TYR A 164 24.18 -24.75 -13.36
N GLU A 165 24.41 -23.57 -13.93
CA GLU A 165 25.20 -23.42 -15.17
C GLU A 165 26.67 -23.80 -14.98
N ARG A 166 27.26 -23.47 -13.82
CA ARG A 166 28.65 -23.82 -13.50
C ARG A 166 28.85 -25.31 -13.18
N LYS A 167 27.79 -26.07 -12.85
CA LYS A 167 27.91 -27.51 -12.67
C LYS A 167 28.06 -28.12 -14.07
N PRO A 168 29.29 -28.44 -14.53
CA PRO A 168 29.45 -29.00 -15.86
C PRO A 168 28.69 -30.33 -15.85
N ALA A 169 27.90 -30.52 -16.89
CA ALA A 169 27.56 -31.81 -17.44
C ALA A 169 28.53 -32.94 -17.01
N ASP A 170 28.17 -33.68 -15.96
CA ASP A 170 28.61 -35.07 -15.74
C ASP A 170 27.95 -35.99 -16.81
N ILE A 171 27.92 -35.53 -18.06
CA ILE A 171 27.47 -36.28 -19.24
C ILE A 171 28.56 -37.29 -19.66
N ASN A 172 29.77 -37.19 -19.09
CA ASN A 172 30.85 -38.13 -19.36
C ASN A 172 30.71 -39.48 -18.63
N VAL A 173 29.69 -39.69 -17.79
CA VAL A 173 29.47 -40.98 -17.10
C VAL A 173 28.55 -41.93 -17.89
N PHE A 174 27.79 -41.44 -18.87
CA PHE A 174 26.87 -42.28 -19.67
C PHE A 174 27.40 -42.65 -21.07
N ALA A 175 28.61 -42.24 -21.44
CA ALA A 175 29.22 -42.55 -22.74
C ALA A 175 30.26 -43.70 -22.70
N ALA A 176 30.39 -44.41 -21.57
CA ALA A 176 31.40 -45.46 -21.37
C ALA A 176 30.83 -46.76 -20.74
N GLY A 177 29.65 -47.19 -21.19
CA GLY A 177 29.04 -48.47 -20.81
C GLY A 177 28.48 -49.20 -22.01
#